data_AF-A2X6Z6-F1
#
_entry.id   AF-A2X6Z6-F1
#
_cell.length_a   1.000
_cell.length_b   1.000
_cell.length_c   1.000
_cell.angle_alpha   90.00
_cell.angle_beta   90.00
_cell.angle_gamma   90.00
#
_symmetry.space_group_name_H-M   'P 1'
#
loop_
_entity.id
_entity.type
_entity.pdbx_description
1 polymer ?
#
loop_
_entity_poly.entity_id
_entity_poly.type
_entity_poly.pdbx_seq_one_letter_code
_entity_poly.pdbx_strand_id
1 'polypeptide(L)'
;MENLECTVGKDGLNFQCNLCDSDVVHSMAEILLRGLATASVDSTTGDIFKSPSSVAVGMKSELAEYLIQRSMTLVREAVDGGEDHSEQLIKASTMPTEFLSDLIDGFVASKRNLLSHVSGFLSSETRLNKIKDFIQKLEMENFWAPDVREATAGTILKSIDMKCIIHCPERFDTQDNLAEHRNLCRFRIVNCKNDGCLASFSANHIEKHDSVCPFKVLPCEQLCEQHVMRCEMDRHCASVCPMKLINCPFYQVGCESAFPQCVLDKHCSERLQIHLMYILELTTRHDAFVNDMNQRLHLLEKAQSLNELSGALDNRTLTLTAKEQEAKIKKLEQDLKVQETKLKKLESEFKSGKV
;
A
#
# COMPACT_ATOMS: atom_id res chain seq x y z
N MET A 1 -2.04 -42.72 -15.33
CA MET A 1 -2.51 -42.00 -14.13
C MET A 1 -3.45 -42.95 -13.44
N GLU A 2 -2.90 -43.70 -12.47
CA GLU A 2 -3.65 -44.70 -11.72
C GLU A 2 -4.68 -44.01 -10.84
N ASN A 3 -5.93 -44.49 -10.91
CA ASN A 3 -7.02 -44.08 -10.04
C ASN A 3 -6.68 -44.51 -8.61
N LEU A 4 -6.21 -43.57 -7.78
CA LEU A 4 -6.06 -43.77 -6.35
C LEU A 4 -7.43 -43.54 -5.69
N GLU A 5 -8.32 -44.53 -5.82
CA GLU A 5 -9.45 -44.63 -4.89
C GLU A 5 -8.87 -44.81 -3.49
N CYS A 6 -9.32 -44.00 -2.51
CA CYS A 6 -8.97 -44.21 -1.11
C CYS A 6 -9.55 -45.60 -0.70
N THR A 7 -8.71 -46.64 -0.81
CA THR A 7 -9.15 -48.05 -0.78
C THR A 7 -10.02 -48.39 0.43
N VAL A 8 -11.15 -49.08 0.17
CA VAL A 8 -11.85 -49.86 1.20
C VAL A 8 -10.90 -50.98 1.63
N GLY A 9 -10.64 -51.06 2.95
CA GLY A 9 -9.47 -51.73 3.51
C GLY A 9 -9.30 -53.20 3.11
N LYS A 10 -8.04 -53.58 2.85
CA LYS A 10 -7.59 -54.98 2.96
C LYS A 10 -7.59 -55.36 4.44
N ASP A 11 -8.10 -56.54 4.77
CA ASP A 11 -8.08 -57.11 6.12
C ASP A 11 -6.64 -57.03 6.70
N GLY A 12 -6.47 -56.26 7.79
CA GLY A 12 -5.20 -56.13 8.52
C GLY A 12 -4.58 -54.72 8.60
N LEU A 13 -5.04 -53.74 7.82
CA LEU A 13 -4.52 -52.36 7.86
C LEU A 13 -5.38 -51.45 8.77
N ASN A 14 -5.11 -51.47 10.07
CA ASN A 14 -5.93 -50.79 11.09
C ASN A 14 -5.52 -49.33 11.38
N PHE A 15 -4.35 -48.88 10.93
CA PHE A 15 -3.82 -47.55 11.27
C PHE A 15 -3.76 -46.65 10.04
N GLN A 16 -4.46 -45.51 10.05
CA GLN A 16 -4.47 -44.55 8.93
C GLN A 16 -3.64 -43.30 9.23
N CYS A 17 -2.93 -42.80 8.22
CA CYS A 17 -2.28 -41.50 8.31
C CYS A 17 -3.33 -40.37 8.33
N ASN A 18 -3.23 -39.48 9.33
CA ASN A 18 -4.16 -38.37 9.53
C ASN A 18 -3.62 -37.02 9.04
N LEU A 19 -2.50 -37.03 8.30
CA LEU A 19 -1.89 -35.80 7.82
C LEU A 19 -2.61 -35.30 6.55
N CYS A 20 -2.88 -34.00 6.56
CA CYS A 20 -3.48 -33.25 5.46
C CYS A 20 -2.58 -32.07 5.12
N ASP A 21 -2.86 -31.44 3.98
CA ASP A 21 -2.21 -30.19 3.60
C ASP A 21 -2.45 -29.09 4.66
N SER A 22 -1.36 -28.70 5.32
CA SER A 22 -1.35 -27.74 6.44
C SER A 22 -1.94 -26.39 6.07
N ASP A 23 -1.65 -25.90 4.85
CA ASP A 23 -2.05 -24.56 4.43
C ASP A 23 -3.56 -24.52 4.19
N VAL A 24 -4.10 -25.60 3.64
CA VAL A 24 -5.55 -25.80 3.47
C VAL A 24 -6.24 -25.94 4.83
N VAL A 25 -5.71 -26.77 5.72
CA VAL A 25 -6.28 -26.98 7.07
C VAL A 25 -6.28 -25.66 7.87
N HIS A 26 -5.18 -24.92 7.84
CA HIS A 26 -5.08 -23.62 8.51
C HIS A 26 -6.10 -22.62 7.94
N SER A 27 -6.20 -22.52 6.60
CA SER A 27 -7.17 -21.65 5.95
C SER A 27 -8.62 -22.01 6.31
N MET A 28 -8.94 -23.29 6.34
CA MET A 28 -10.26 -23.78 6.78
C MET A 28 -10.50 -23.46 8.26
N ALA A 29 -9.51 -23.61 9.12
CA ALA A 29 -9.61 -23.27 10.54
C ALA A 29 -9.93 -21.78 10.76
N GLU A 30 -9.32 -20.88 10.00
CA GLU A 30 -9.63 -19.44 10.04
C GLU A 30 -11.06 -19.13 9.56
N ILE A 31 -11.51 -19.84 8.53
CA ILE A 31 -12.88 -19.74 8.02
C ILE A 31 -13.89 -20.21 9.08
N LEU A 32 -13.61 -21.31 9.81
CA LEU A 32 -14.44 -21.78 10.93
C LEU A 32 -14.59 -20.72 12.04
N LEU A 33 -13.48 -20.09 12.45
CA LEU A 33 -13.51 -19.06 13.48
C LEU A 33 -14.33 -17.84 13.04
N ARG A 34 -14.13 -17.41 11.79
CA ARG A 34 -14.91 -16.32 11.18
C ARG A 34 -16.39 -16.65 11.09
N GLY A 35 -16.73 -17.88 10.70
CA GLY A 35 -18.11 -18.36 10.63
C GLY A 35 -18.80 -18.33 11.98
N LEU A 36 -18.14 -18.85 13.02
CA LEU A 36 -18.62 -18.81 14.40
C LEU A 36 -18.87 -17.36 14.87
N ALA A 37 -17.89 -16.49 14.66
CA ALA A 37 -17.99 -15.08 15.07
C ALA A 37 -19.15 -14.39 14.35
N THR A 38 -19.28 -14.61 13.03
CA THR A 38 -20.34 -14.02 12.21
C THR A 38 -21.72 -14.49 12.67
N ALA A 39 -21.91 -15.80 12.86
CA ALA A 39 -23.19 -16.34 13.32
C ALA A 39 -23.55 -15.84 14.73
N SER A 40 -22.56 -15.72 15.63
CA SER A 40 -22.77 -15.22 17.00
C SER A 40 -23.14 -13.74 17.03
N VAL A 41 -22.51 -12.91 16.20
CA VAL A 41 -22.83 -11.47 16.07
C VAL A 41 -24.19 -11.27 15.41
N ASP A 42 -24.47 -11.99 14.32
CA ASP A 42 -25.72 -11.84 13.57
C ASP A 42 -26.93 -12.31 14.40
N SER A 43 -26.79 -13.40 15.16
CA SER A 43 -27.86 -13.95 16.02
C SER A 43 -28.14 -13.15 17.30
N THR A 44 -27.25 -12.21 17.66
CA THR A 44 -27.41 -11.33 18.83
C THR A 44 -27.67 -9.87 18.42
N THR A 45 -27.66 -9.59 17.12
CA THR A 45 -27.92 -8.25 16.60
C THR A 45 -29.33 -7.79 16.94
N GLY A 46 -29.41 -6.70 17.71
CA GLY A 46 -30.67 -6.11 18.16
C GLY A 46 -31.28 -6.76 19.41
N ASP A 47 -30.62 -7.77 20.00
CA ASP A 47 -31.03 -8.38 21.26
C ASP A 47 -30.29 -7.70 22.43
N ILE A 48 -31.04 -7.24 23.44
CA ILE A 48 -30.49 -6.53 24.61
C ILE A 48 -30.06 -7.53 25.71
N PHE A 49 -30.58 -8.75 25.67
CA PHE A 49 -30.33 -9.78 26.69
C PHE A 49 -29.23 -10.77 26.29
N LYS A 50 -28.86 -10.82 25.01
CA LYS A 50 -27.84 -11.74 24.49
C LYS A 50 -26.65 -10.97 23.93
N SER A 51 -25.46 -11.48 24.22
CA SER A 51 -24.20 -11.04 23.62
C SER A 51 -23.58 -12.15 22.76
N PRO A 52 -22.69 -11.82 21.81
CA PRO A 52 -21.96 -12.83 21.03
C PRO A 52 -21.26 -13.87 21.92
N SER A 53 -20.63 -13.44 23.02
CA SER A 53 -20.00 -14.34 23.99
C SER A 53 -21.00 -15.31 24.65
N SER A 54 -22.22 -14.84 24.95
CA SER A 54 -23.23 -15.68 25.62
C SER A 54 -23.78 -16.81 24.74
N VAL A 55 -23.72 -16.67 23.41
CA VAL A 55 -24.23 -17.68 22.45
C VAL A 55 -23.11 -18.53 21.83
N ALA A 56 -21.84 -18.14 21.99
CA ALA A 56 -20.71 -18.74 21.28
C ALA A 56 -20.55 -20.26 21.50
N VAL A 57 -20.82 -20.76 22.70
CA VAL A 57 -20.66 -22.20 23.02
C VAL A 57 -21.67 -23.05 22.27
N GLY A 58 -22.94 -22.64 22.30
CA GLY A 58 -24.01 -23.30 21.54
C GLY A 58 -23.75 -23.18 20.03
N MET A 59 -23.42 -21.96 19.58
CA MET A 59 -23.16 -21.68 18.17
C MET A 59 -22.00 -22.51 17.60
N LYS A 60 -20.91 -22.71 18.36
CA LYS A 60 -19.77 -23.55 17.96
C LYS A 60 -20.19 -25.01 17.78
N SER A 61 -20.99 -25.53 18.71
CA SER A 61 -21.45 -26.93 18.68
C SER A 61 -22.38 -27.16 17.50
N GLU A 62 -23.36 -26.26 17.30
CA GLU A 62 -24.30 -26.31 16.17
C GLU A 62 -23.59 -26.18 14.82
N LEU A 63 -22.58 -25.29 14.73
CA LEU A 63 -21.79 -25.12 13.51
C LEU A 63 -21.00 -26.39 13.18
N ALA A 64 -20.29 -26.96 14.15
CA ALA A 64 -19.50 -28.17 13.91
C ALA A 64 -20.38 -29.35 13.48
N GLU A 65 -21.52 -29.54 14.13
CA GLU A 65 -22.48 -30.61 13.79
C GLU A 65 -23.09 -30.38 12.40
N TYR A 66 -23.51 -29.16 12.09
CA TYR A 66 -24.04 -28.80 10.77
C TYR A 66 -23.05 -29.11 9.65
N LEU A 67 -21.78 -28.71 9.82
CA LEU A 67 -20.74 -28.90 8.81
C LEU A 67 -20.45 -30.38 8.58
N ILE A 68 -20.27 -31.17 9.64
CA ILE A 68 -20.03 -32.62 9.55
C ILE A 68 -21.22 -33.32 8.88
N GLN A 69 -22.45 -32.99 9.30
CA GLN A 69 -23.65 -33.60 8.72
C GLN A 69 -23.76 -33.28 7.22
N ARG A 70 -23.48 -32.04 6.82
CA ARG A 70 -23.63 -31.62 5.42
C ARG A 70 -22.54 -32.20 4.53
N SER A 71 -21.29 -32.27 5.00
CA SER A 71 -20.21 -32.92 4.26
C SER A 71 -20.44 -34.43 4.12
N MET A 72 -20.89 -35.13 5.18
CA MET A 72 -21.24 -36.55 5.08
C MET A 72 -22.41 -36.81 4.12
N THR A 73 -23.41 -35.92 4.13
CA THR A 73 -24.57 -36.03 3.22
C THR A 73 -24.12 -35.91 1.76
N LEU A 74 -23.25 -34.93 1.44
CA LEU A 74 -22.70 -34.76 0.10
C LEU A 74 -21.96 -36.02 -0.39
N VAL A 75 -21.15 -36.62 0.47
CA VAL A 75 -20.39 -37.84 0.15
C VAL A 75 -21.34 -39.00 -0.15
N ARG A 76 -22.38 -39.19 0.68
CA ARG A 76 -23.38 -40.24 0.47
C ARG A 76 -24.11 -40.05 -0.85
N GLU A 77 -24.58 -38.83 -1.13
CA GLU A 77 -25.31 -38.51 -2.37
C GLU A 77 -24.44 -38.71 -3.63
N ALA A 78 -23.14 -38.45 -3.55
CA ALA A 78 -22.21 -38.73 -4.65
C ALA A 78 -21.98 -40.24 -4.87
N VAL A 79 -21.89 -41.03 -3.79
CA VAL A 79 -21.73 -42.50 -3.87
C VAL A 79 -22.98 -43.18 -4.42
N ASP A 80 -24.17 -42.64 -4.12
CA ASP A 80 -25.45 -43.17 -4.60
C ASP A 80 -25.68 -42.98 -6.13
N GLY A 81 -24.74 -42.32 -6.83
CA GLY A 81 -24.62 -42.42 -8.29
C GLY A 81 -25.28 -41.32 -9.13
N GLY A 82 -25.62 -40.17 -8.54
CA GLY A 82 -26.08 -38.99 -9.30
C GLY A 82 -24.92 -38.21 -9.93
N GLU A 83 -24.98 -37.93 -11.23
CA GLU A 83 -23.93 -37.19 -11.98
C GLU A 83 -23.66 -35.81 -11.36
N ASP A 84 -24.71 -35.04 -11.05
CA ASP A 84 -24.61 -33.72 -10.41
C ASP A 84 -23.93 -33.76 -9.02
N HIS A 85 -24.19 -34.80 -8.22
CA HIS A 85 -23.66 -34.92 -6.86
C HIS A 85 -22.17 -35.29 -6.88
N SER A 86 -21.76 -36.07 -7.88
CA SER A 86 -20.36 -36.40 -8.13
C SER A 86 -19.55 -35.16 -8.50
N GLU A 87 -20.10 -34.27 -9.33
CA GLU A 87 -19.45 -33.00 -9.68
C GLU A 87 -19.30 -32.07 -8.47
N GLN A 88 -20.33 -31.96 -7.63
CA GLN A 88 -20.27 -31.16 -6.41
C GLN A 88 -19.20 -31.66 -5.44
N LEU A 89 -19.07 -32.98 -5.27
CA LEU A 89 -18.02 -33.57 -4.43
C LEU A 89 -16.62 -33.33 -5.01
N ILE A 90 -16.46 -33.44 -6.34
CA ILE A 90 -15.18 -33.11 -7.00
C ILE A 90 -14.83 -31.65 -6.76
N LYS A 91 -15.78 -30.73 -6.91
CA LYS A 91 -15.58 -29.29 -6.63
C LYS A 91 -15.21 -29.06 -5.16
N ALA A 92 -15.85 -29.75 -4.22
CA ALA A 92 -15.54 -29.66 -2.80
C ALA A 92 -14.12 -30.16 -2.49
N SER A 93 -13.66 -31.24 -3.14
CA SER A 93 -12.30 -31.77 -3.00
C SER A 93 -11.23 -30.84 -3.61
N THR A 94 -11.51 -30.20 -4.75
CA THR A 94 -10.54 -29.30 -5.41
C THR A 94 -10.51 -27.91 -4.80
N MET A 95 -11.62 -27.44 -4.24
CA MET A 95 -11.77 -26.10 -3.66
C MET A 95 -12.38 -26.18 -2.23
N PRO A 96 -11.68 -26.84 -1.28
CA PRO A 96 -12.22 -27.14 0.05
C PRO A 96 -12.51 -25.89 0.89
N THR A 97 -11.74 -24.82 0.73
CA THR A 97 -11.95 -23.55 1.43
C THR A 97 -13.20 -22.81 0.94
N GLU A 98 -13.45 -22.81 -0.38
CA GLU A 98 -14.66 -22.21 -0.95
C GLU A 98 -15.89 -23.01 -0.55
N PHE A 99 -15.82 -24.33 -0.66
CA PHE A 99 -16.88 -25.23 -0.21
C PHE A 99 -17.23 -25.01 1.26
N LEU A 100 -16.22 -24.90 2.13
CA LEU A 100 -16.45 -24.62 3.55
C LEU A 100 -17.11 -23.25 3.76
N SER A 101 -16.67 -22.23 3.01
CA SER A 101 -17.27 -20.89 3.06
C SER A 101 -18.74 -20.92 2.69
N ASP A 102 -19.11 -21.61 1.60
CA ASP A 102 -20.49 -21.73 1.13
C ASP A 102 -21.39 -22.40 2.19
N LEU A 103 -20.90 -23.46 2.85
CA LEU A 103 -21.62 -24.11 3.94
C LEU A 103 -21.80 -23.18 5.14
N ILE A 104 -20.76 -22.45 5.52
CA ILE A 104 -20.81 -21.49 6.63
C ILE A 104 -21.77 -20.36 6.31
N ASP A 105 -21.80 -19.85 5.08
CA ASP A 105 -22.74 -18.80 4.67
C ASP A 105 -24.19 -19.29 4.78
N GLY A 106 -24.47 -20.54 4.37
CA GLY A 106 -25.76 -21.19 4.58
C GLY A 106 -26.13 -21.32 6.06
N PHE A 107 -25.18 -21.74 6.90
CA PHE A 107 -25.38 -21.80 8.35
C PHE A 107 -25.65 -20.42 8.95
N VAL A 108 -24.81 -19.42 8.65
CA VAL A 108 -24.95 -18.05 9.14
C VAL A 108 -26.31 -17.47 8.73
N ALA A 109 -26.74 -17.69 7.49
CA ALA A 109 -28.06 -17.26 7.03
C ALA A 109 -29.20 -17.87 7.86
N SER A 110 -29.07 -19.13 8.30
CA SER A 110 -30.05 -19.78 9.18
C SER A 110 -30.10 -19.22 10.61
N LYS A 111 -29.06 -18.49 11.04
CA LYS A 111 -28.94 -17.93 12.40
C LYS A 111 -29.26 -16.43 12.47
N ARG A 112 -29.58 -15.80 11.33
CA ARG A 112 -29.90 -14.38 11.26
C ARG A 112 -31.27 -14.06 11.85
N ASN A 113 -31.33 -13.02 12.68
CA ASN A 113 -32.58 -12.50 13.23
C ASN A 113 -33.23 -11.46 12.28
N LEU A 114 -34.55 -11.22 12.41
CA LEU A 114 -35.31 -10.27 11.58
C LEU A 114 -34.69 -8.86 11.49
N LEU A 115 -34.03 -8.37 12.55
CA LEU A 115 -33.37 -7.05 12.57
C LEU A 115 -32.03 -7.02 11.83
N SER A 116 -31.40 -8.17 11.61
CA SER A 116 -30.19 -8.28 10.77
C SER A 116 -30.49 -8.15 9.27
N HIS A 117 -31.77 -8.22 8.86
CA HIS A 117 -32.23 -8.00 7.49
C HIS A 117 -32.50 -6.52 7.17
N VAL A 118 -32.51 -5.63 8.17
CA VAL A 118 -32.81 -4.22 7.97
C VAL A 118 -31.51 -3.48 7.68
N SER A 119 -31.26 -3.18 6.40
CA SER A 119 -30.07 -2.44 5.92
C SER A 119 -29.86 -1.07 6.59
N GLY A 120 -30.89 -0.53 7.27
CA GLY A 120 -30.83 0.72 8.03
C GLY A 120 -30.48 0.58 9.52
N PHE A 121 -30.45 -0.63 10.08
CA PHE A 121 -30.21 -0.83 11.53
C PHE A 121 -28.72 -0.95 11.88
N LEU A 122 -27.87 -1.35 10.92
CA LEU A 122 -26.41 -1.38 11.02
C LEU A 122 -25.78 -1.08 9.66
N SER A 123 -24.86 -0.12 9.60
CA SER A 123 -23.95 -0.02 8.46
C SER A 123 -23.12 -1.31 8.35
N SER A 124 -22.88 -1.78 7.13
CA SER A 124 -22.06 -2.96 6.84
C SER A 124 -20.67 -2.87 7.50
N GLU A 125 -20.13 -1.66 7.60
CA GLU A 125 -18.85 -1.36 8.24
C GLU A 125 -18.89 -1.57 9.76
N THR A 126 -19.95 -1.11 10.43
CA THR A 126 -20.14 -1.31 11.88
C THR A 126 -20.28 -2.79 12.22
N ARG A 127 -21.00 -3.54 11.38
CA ARG A 127 -21.13 -5.01 11.53
C ARG A 127 -19.78 -5.69 11.35
N LEU A 128 -19.01 -5.33 10.33
CA LEU A 128 -17.69 -5.90 10.07
C LEU A 128 -16.72 -5.66 11.23
N ASN A 129 -16.74 -4.46 11.81
CA ASN A 129 -15.90 -4.13 12.98
C ASN A 129 -16.29 -4.99 14.19
N LYS A 130 -17.58 -5.13 14.50
CA LYS A 130 -18.05 -6.02 15.57
C LYS A 130 -17.60 -7.47 15.39
N ILE A 131 -17.60 -7.98 14.15
CA ILE A 131 -17.12 -9.33 13.85
C ILE A 131 -15.60 -9.42 14.10
N LYS A 132 -14.81 -8.44 13.64
CA LYS A 132 -13.36 -8.41 13.86
C LYS A 132 -13.01 -8.34 15.35
N ASP A 133 -13.65 -7.44 16.10
CA ASP A 133 -13.47 -7.29 17.54
C ASP A 133 -13.81 -8.60 18.27
N PHE A 134 -14.86 -9.29 17.82
CA PHE A 134 -15.26 -10.55 18.41
C PHE A 134 -14.31 -11.71 18.06
N ILE A 135 -13.79 -11.78 16.84
CA ILE A 135 -12.73 -12.74 16.47
C ILE A 135 -11.52 -12.55 17.38
N GLN A 136 -11.03 -11.31 17.53
CA GLN A 136 -9.89 -11.01 18.40
C GLN A 136 -10.17 -11.45 19.85
N LYS A 137 -11.38 -11.21 20.35
CA LYS A 137 -11.79 -11.67 21.68
C LYS A 137 -11.73 -13.20 21.80
N LEU A 138 -12.27 -13.94 20.83
CA LEU A 138 -12.24 -15.41 20.83
C LEU A 138 -10.81 -15.96 20.84
N GLU A 139 -9.89 -15.30 20.12
CA GLU A 139 -8.47 -15.68 20.09
C GLU A 139 -7.77 -15.37 21.42
N MET A 140 -7.95 -14.17 21.97
CA MET A 140 -7.39 -13.78 23.25
C MET A 140 -7.85 -14.68 24.40
N GLU A 141 -9.10 -15.12 24.36
CA GLU A 141 -9.68 -16.04 25.36
C GLU A 141 -9.38 -17.52 25.06
N ASN A 142 -8.69 -17.83 23.96
CA ASN A 142 -8.46 -19.19 23.46
C ASN A 142 -9.74 -20.04 23.40
N PHE A 143 -10.88 -19.41 23.08
CA PHE A 143 -12.21 -20.01 23.17
C PHE A 143 -12.36 -21.24 22.27
N TRP A 144 -11.81 -21.16 21.05
CA TRP A 144 -11.68 -22.28 20.14
C TRP A 144 -10.22 -22.43 19.78
N ALA A 145 -9.50 -23.18 20.62
CA ALA A 145 -8.07 -23.37 20.50
C ALA A 145 -7.66 -23.77 19.07
N PRO A 146 -6.56 -23.21 18.53
CA PRO A 146 -6.14 -23.43 17.15
C PRO A 146 -6.00 -24.91 16.78
N ASP A 147 -5.40 -25.72 17.65
CA ASP A 147 -5.21 -27.16 17.45
C ASP A 147 -6.54 -27.92 17.34
N VAL A 148 -7.51 -27.60 18.20
CA VAL A 148 -8.86 -28.19 18.16
C VAL A 148 -9.59 -27.77 16.89
N ARG A 149 -9.41 -26.52 16.47
CA ARG A 149 -10.03 -25.95 15.26
C ARG A 149 -9.47 -26.60 13.99
N GLU A 150 -8.15 -26.77 13.93
CA GLU A 150 -7.45 -27.48 12.85
C GLU A 150 -7.86 -28.96 12.80
N ALA A 151 -8.08 -29.61 13.94
CA ALA A 151 -8.59 -30.98 13.98
C ALA A 151 -10.01 -31.10 13.41
N THR A 152 -10.91 -30.13 13.70
CA THR A 152 -12.23 -30.05 13.08
C THR A 152 -12.12 -29.84 11.56
N ALA A 153 -11.29 -28.88 11.13
CA ALA A 153 -11.05 -28.63 9.71
C ALA A 153 -10.50 -29.85 8.98
N GLY A 154 -9.51 -30.55 9.56
CA GLY A 154 -8.94 -31.77 8.99
C GLY A 154 -9.95 -32.92 8.91
N THR A 155 -10.90 -33.01 9.83
CA THR A 155 -12.00 -34.01 9.78
C THR A 155 -12.93 -33.73 8.60
N ILE A 156 -13.35 -32.47 8.42
CA ILE A 156 -14.19 -32.07 7.28
C ILE A 156 -13.43 -32.31 5.97
N LEU A 157 -12.15 -31.93 5.91
CA LEU A 157 -11.31 -32.07 4.72
C LEU A 157 -11.18 -33.53 4.26
N LYS A 158 -10.87 -34.44 5.18
CA LYS A 158 -10.80 -35.87 4.89
C LYS A 158 -12.14 -36.44 4.42
N SER A 159 -13.26 -35.91 4.90
CA SER A 159 -14.59 -36.37 4.48
C SER A 159 -14.89 -36.02 3.02
N ILE A 160 -14.39 -34.89 2.51
CA ILE A 160 -14.69 -34.43 1.15
C ILE A 160 -13.60 -34.81 0.12
N ASP A 161 -12.37 -35.07 0.55
CA ASP A 161 -11.25 -35.38 -0.33
C ASP A 161 -11.18 -36.87 -0.74
N MET A 162 -12.21 -37.39 -1.40
CA MET A 162 -12.29 -38.82 -1.77
C MET A 162 -11.22 -39.30 -2.76
N LYS A 163 -10.53 -38.38 -3.44
CA LYS A 163 -9.41 -38.69 -4.33
C LYS A 163 -8.05 -38.59 -3.63
N CYS A 164 -8.03 -38.33 -2.32
CA CYS A 164 -6.82 -38.25 -1.51
C CYS A 164 -5.77 -37.27 -2.12
N ILE A 165 -6.24 -36.13 -2.65
CA ILE A 165 -5.40 -35.12 -3.31
C ILE A 165 -4.67 -34.28 -2.27
N ILE A 166 -5.34 -33.98 -1.16
CA ILE A 166 -4.93 -33.02 -0.12
C ILE A 166 -4.86 -33.66 1.28
N HIS A 167 -5.15 -34.96 1.39
CA HIS A 167 -4.82 -35.77 2.55
C HIS A 167 -4.11 -37.08 2.18
N CYS A 168 -3.47 -37.69 3.18
CA CYS A 168 -2.71 -38.92 2.97
C CYS A 168 -3.63 -40.17 2.88
N PRO A 169 -3.56 -40.96 1.78
CA PRO A 169 -4.33 -42.20 1.64
C PRO A 169 -3.79 -43.39 2.45
N GLU A 170 -2.53 -43.29 2.91
CA GLU A 170 -1.76 -44.44 3.37
C GLU A 170 -2.32 -45.06 4.67
N ARG A 171 -2.34 -46.40 4.69
CA ARG A 171 -2.77 -47.21 5.81
C ARG A 171 -1.71 -48.28 6.14
N PHE A 172 -1.62 -48.61 7.41
CA PHE A 172 -0.58 -49.44 8.00
C PHE A 172 -1.18 -50.50 8.91
N ASP A 173 -0.48 -51.62 9.02
CA ASP A 173 -0.79 -52.76 9.89
C ASP A 173 -0.37 -52.53 11.34
N THR A 174 0.72 -51.79 11.55
CA THR A 174 1.29 -51.47 12.86
C THR A 174 1.44 -49.97 13.09
N GLN A 175 1.45 -49.59 14.37
CA GLN A 175 1.69 -48.20 14.79
C GLN A 175 3.10 -47.72 14.46
N ASP A 176 4.10 -48.62 14.50
CA ASP A 176 5.50 -48.29 14.21
C ASP A 176 5.69 -47.92 12.74
N ASN A 177 5.09 -48.69 11.81
CA ASN A 177 5.10 -48.37 10.38
C ASN A 177 4.41 -47.03 10.10
N LEU A 178 3.30 -46.72 10.79
CA LEU A 178 2.65 -45.41 10.69
C LEU A 178 3.56 -44.28 11.20
N ALA A 179 4.28 -44.49 12.30
CA ALA A 179 5.18 -43.50 12.86
C ALA A 179 6.36 -43.21 11.91
N GLU A 180 6.96 -44.25 11.32
CA GLU A 180 7.99 -44.12 10.30
C GLU A 180 7.47 -43.35 9.08
N HIS A 181 6.28 -43.71 8.59
CA HIS A 181 5.64 -43.01 7.48
C HIS A 181 5.41 -41.52 7.77
N ARG A 182 4.97 -41.14 8.97
CA ARG A 182 4.71 -39.72 9.31
C ARG A 182 5.94 -38.84 9.10
N ASN A 183 7.14 -39.38 9.32
CA ASN A 183 8.40 -38.67 9.08
C ASN A 183 8.72 -38.48 7.59
N LEU A 184 8.15 -39.30 6.72
CA LEU A 184 8.34 -39.29 5.26
C LEU A 184 7.13 -38.74 4.50
N CYS A 185 5.98 -38.59 5.15
CA CYS A 185 4.73 -38.19 4.55
C CYS A 185 4.88 -36.84 3.84
N ARG A 186 4.34 -36.74 2.62
CA ARG A 186 4.35 -35.49 1.84
C ARG A 186 3.57 -34.34 2.50
N PHE A 187 2.65 -34.66 3.41
CA PHE A 187 1.85 -33.71 4.17
C PHE A 187 2.40 -33.43 5.57
N ARG A 188 3.58 -33.95 5.92
CA ARG A 188 4.23 -33.58 7.18
C ARG A 188 4.61 -32.10 7.14
N ILE A 189 4.50 -31.44 8.29
CA ILE A 189 4.93 -30.05 8.44
C ILE A 189 6.47 -30.01 8.43
N VAL A 190 7.02 -29.10 7.64
CA VAL A 190 8.44 -28.78 7.58
C VAL A 190 8.64 -27.28 7.73
N ASN A 191 9.77 -26.88 8.29
CA ASN A 191 10.17 -25.48 8.37
C ASN A 191 11.05 -25.12 7.18
N CYS A 192 10.97 -23.88 6.71
CA CYS A 192 11.89 -23.36 5.72
C CYS A 192 13.34 -23.46 6.24
N LYS A 193 14.27 -23.84 5.35
CA LYS A 193 15.71 -23.96 5.66
C LYS A 193 16.48 -22.65 5.47
N ASN A 194 15.88 -21.64 4.83
CA ASN A 194 16.52 -20.36 4.60
C ASN A 194 16.58 -19.58 5.92
N ASP A 195 17.76 -19.06 6.24
CA ASP A 195 18.00 -18.33 7.50
C ASP A 195 17.07 -17.11 7.61
N GLY A 196 16.49 -16.91 8.78
CA GLY A 196 15.49 -15.87 9.05
C GLY A 196 14.06 -16.15 8.57
N CYS A 197 13.81 -17.22 7.80
CA CYS A 197 12.45 -17.59 7.39
C CYS A 197 11.75 -18.48 8.44
N LEU A 198 10.66 -18.00 9.02
CA LEU A 198 9.86 -18.74 10.01
C LEU A 198 8.68 -19.52 9.41
N ALA A 199 8.60 -19.62 8.08
CA ALA A 199 7.50 -20.29 7.40
C ALA A 199 7.53 -21.80 7.70
N SER A 200 6.34 -22.34 8.03
CA SER A 200 6.08 -23.77 8.22
C SER A 200 4.96 -24.18 7.28
N PHE A 201 5.13 -25.27 6.55
CA PHE A 201 4.18 -25.73 5.53
C PHE A 201 4.35 -27.23 5.28
N SER A 202 3.44 -27.83 4.52
CA SER A 202 3.52 -29.25 4.18
C SER A 202 4.69 -29.54 3.23
N ALA A 203 5.36 -30.68 3.39
CA ALA A 203 6.58 -31.01 2.63
C ALA A 203 6.39 -30.99 1.09
N ASN A 204 5.18 -31.24 0.59
CA ASN A 204 4.81 -31.07 -0.83
C ASN A 204 4.97 -29.63 -1.35
N HIS A 205 4.98 -28.61 -0.48
CA HIS A 205 5.13 -27.20 -0.86
C HIS A 205 6.55 -26.66 -0.79
N ILE A 206 7.57 -27.49 -0.49
CA ILE A 206 8.97 -27.05 -0.37
C ILE A 206 9.44 -26.30 -1.62
N GLU A 207 9.25 -26.86 -2.81
CA GLU A 207 9.70 -26.25 -4.06
C GLU A 207 8.95 -24.93 -4.35
N LYS A 208 7.62 -24.93 -4.13
CA LYS A 208 6.80 -23.74 -4.30
C LYS A 208 7.27 -22.62 -3.38
N HIS A 209 7.46 -22.90 -2.09
CA HIS A 209 7.97 -21.92 -1.14
C HIS A 209 9.38 -21.43 -1.51
N ASP A 210 10.30 -22.34 -1.82
CA ASP A 210 11.68 -22.00 -2.18
C ASP A 210 11.75 -21.04 -3.40
N SER A 211 10.85 -21.20 -4.37
CA SER A 211 10.74 -20.31 -5.54
C SER A 211 10.38 -18.86 -5.20
N VAL A 212 9.67 -18.63 -4.09
CA VAL A 212 9.17 -17.30 -3.67
C VAL A 212 9.72 -16.83 -2.32
N CYS A 213 10.55 -17.63 -1.65
CA CYS A 213 11.03 -17.35 -0.31
C CYS A 213 11.77 -15.99 -0.29
N PRO A 214 11.33 -15.00 0.53
CA PRO A 214 11.97 -13.69 0.62
C PRO A 214 13.40 -13.74 1.18
N PHE A 215 13.67 -14.73 2.03
CA PHE A 215 14.95 -14.92 2.70
C PHE A 215 15.92 -15.80 1.90
N LYS A 216 15.48 -16.31 0.74
CA LYS A 216 16.37 -17.08 -0.13
C LYS A 216 17.48 -16.17 -0.62
N VAL A 217 18.71 -16.61 -0.39
CA VAL A 217 19.92 -15.95 -0.87
C VAL A 217 20.13 -16.32 -2.33
N LEU A 218 20.21 -15.31 -3.19
CA LEU A 218 20.31 -15.44 -4.65
C LEU A 218 21.51 -14.64 -5.17
N PRO A 219 22.11 -15.03 -6.30
CA PRO A 219 23.10 -14.18 -6.97
C PRO A 219 22.47 -12.83 -7.33
N CYS A 220 23.27 -11.76 -7.26
CA CYS A 220 22.85 -10.42 -7.62
C CYS A 220 22.30 -10.35 -9.06
N GLU A 221 21.15 -9.69 -9.24
CA GLU A 221 20.52 -9.50 -10.56
C GLU A 221 21.34 -8.63 -11.51
N GLN A 222 22.17 -7.72 -10.96
CA GLN A 222 23.13 -6.93 -11.72
C GLN A 222 24.46 -7.68 -11.98
N LEU A 223 24.51 -8.98 -11.69
CA LEU A 223 25.65 -9.87 -11.92
C LEU A 223 26.94 -9.40 -11.23
N CYS A 224 26.83 -8.78 -10.06
CA CYS A 224 27.98 -8.64 -9.18
C CYS A 224 28.30 -9.97 -8.48
N GLU A 225 29.46 -10.06 -7.81
CA GLU A 225 29.92 -11.28 -7.14
C GLU A 225 29.16 -11.61 -5.84
N GLN A 226 28.26 -10.73 -5.39
CA GLN A 226 27.55 -10.89 -4.13
C GLN A 226 26.29 -11.76 -4.28
N HIS A 227 26.01 -12.49 -3.21
CA HIS A 227 24.75 -13.18 -3.01
C HIS A 227 23.91 -12.39 -2.00
N VAL A 228 22.66 -12.12 -2.35
CA VAL A 228 21.78 -11.21 -1.62
C VAL A 228 20.45 -11.91 -1.36
N MET A 229 19.88 -11.72 -0.17
CA MET A 229 18.52 -12.18 0.12
C MET A 229 17.55 -11.54 -0.88
N ARG A 230 16.58 -12.31 -1.38
CA ARG A 230 15.59 -11.82 -2.33
C ARG A 230 14.91 -10.53 -1.87
N CYS A 231 14.53 -10.44 -0.59
CA CYS A 231 13.91 -9.24 -0.02
C CYS A 231 14.82 -8.01 0.02
N GLU A 232 16.14 -8.19 -0.09
CA GLU A 232 17.14 -7.13 -0.04
C GLU A 232 17.77 -6.81 -1.39
N MET A 233 17.37 -7.53 -2.46
CA MET A 233 17.94 -7.40 -3.79
C MET A 233 17.79 -5.98 -4.34
N ASP A 234 16.57 -5.44 -4.28
CA ASP A 234 16.29 -4.08 -4.77
C ASP A 234 17.13 -3.03 -4.04
N ARG A 235 17.20 -3.11 -2.71
CA ARG A 235 18.00 -2.20 -1.89
C ARG A 235 19.47 -2.30 -2.24
N HIS A 236 20.00 -3.51 -2.39
CA HIS A 236 21.39 -3.74 -2.80
C HIS A 236 21.68 -3.12 -4.17
N CYS A 237 20.89 -3.46 -5.20
CA CYS A 237 21.03 -2.97 -6.58
C CYS A 237 20.92 -1.43 -6.68
N ALA A 238 20.07 -0.81 -5.85
CA ALA A 238 19.88 0.63 -5.84
C ALA A 238 20.92 1.42 -5.04
N SER A 239 21.66 0.78 -4.13
CA SER A 239 22.54 1.49 -3.19
C SER A 239 24.00 1.08 -3.30
N VAL A 240 24.34 -0.11 -2.84
CA VAL A 240 25.71 -0.57 -2.55
C VAL A 240 26.29 -1.50 -3.61
N CYS A 241 25.48 -1.92 -4.59
CA CYS A 241 25.95 -2.82 -5.63
C CYS A 241 27.08 -2.17 -6.46
N PRO A 242 28.24 -2.83 -6.63
CA PRO A 242 29.32 -2.30 -7.47
C PRO A 242 28.93 -2.21 -8.95
N MET A 243 27.93 -2.98 -9.38
CA MET A 243 27.40 -2.98 -10.75
C MET A 243 26.29 -1.95 -10.97
N LYS A 244 25.90 -1.20 -9.93
CA LYS A 244 24.94 -0.11 -10.02
C LYS A 244 25.38 0.89 -11.09
N LEU A 245 24.48 1.23 -12.01
CA LEU A 245 24.73 2.26 -13.00
C LEU A 245 24.74 3.65 -12.34
N ILE A 246 25.80 4.40 -12.57
CA ILE A 246 25.95 5.79 -12.14
C ILE A 246 26.31 6.66 -13.34
N ASN A 247 25.91 7.94 -13.27
CA ASN A 247 26.39 8.95 -14.20
C ASN A 247 27.78 9.43 -13.78
N CYS A 248 28.61 9.80 -14.76
CA CYS A 248 29.88 10.46 -14.49
C CYS A 248 29.67 11.72 -13.61
N PRO A 249 30.55 12.02 -12.64
CA PRO A 249 30.48 13.26 -11.86
C PRO A 249 30.49 14.54 -12.72
N PHE A 250 31.06 14.46 -13.93
CA PHE A 250 31.09 15.53 -14.92
C PHE A 250 29.86 15.58 -15.84
N TYR A 251 28.78 14.86 -15.51
CA TYR A 251 27.56 14.82 -16.32
C TYR A 251 26.94 16.20 -16.56
N GLN A 252 26.88 17.01 -15.51
CA GLN A 252 26.31 18.37 -15.58
C GLN A 252 27.12 19.33 -16.47
N VAL A 253 28.37 18.99 -16.78
CA VAL A 253 29.26 19.84 -17.59
C VAL A 253 29.48 19.27 -19.00
N GLY A 254 28.88 18.13 -19.33
CA GLY A 254 28.86 17.59 -20.70
C GLY A 254 29.24 16.12 -20.85
N CYS A 255 29.65 15.42 -19.78
CA CYS A 255 29.98 14.00 -19.87
C CYS A 255 28.74 13.11 -19.70
N GLU A 256 28.09 12.74 -20.80
CA GLU A 256 26.87 11.91 -20.80
C GLU A 256 27.11 10.40 -20.56
N SER A 257 28.27 10.03 -19.99
CA SER A 257 28.60 8.62 -19.75
C SER A 257 27.88 8.08 -18.52
N ALA A 258 27.25 6.92 -18.68
CA ALA A 258 26.70 6.10 -17.60
C ALA A 258 27.36 4.71 -17.62
N PHE A 259 27.80 4.22 -16.45
CA PHE A 259 28.56 2.99 -16.33
C PHE A 259 28.43 2.37 -14.94
N PRO A 260 28.80 1.09 -14.76
CA PRO A 260 28.85 0.46 -13.44
C PRO A 260 29.76 1.23 -12.47
N GLN A 261 29.32 1.38 -11.22
CA GLN A 261 30.03 2.15 -10.19
C GLN A 261 31.49 1.70 -10.01
N CYS A 262 31.79 0.41 -10.14
CA CYS A 262 33.15 -0.12 -10.05
C CYS A 262 34.11 0.37 -11.15
N VAL A 263 33.60 0.96 -12.24
CA VAL A 263 34.39 1.48 -13.36
C VAL A 263 34.70 2.98 -13.22
N LEU A 264 34.12 3.65 -12.22
CA LEU A 264 34.21 5.11 -12.05
C LEU A 264 35.63 5.64 -12.10
N ASP A 265 36.52 5.09 -11.27
CA ASP A 265 37.90 5.58 -11.15
C ASP A 265 38.66 5.42 -12.46
N LYS A 266 38.44 4.31 -13.17
CA LYS A 266 39.03 4.04 -14.48
C LYS A 266 38.54 5.06 -15.52
N HIS A 267 37.22 5.26 -15.62
CA HIS A 267 36.63 6.24 -16.54
C HIS A 267 37.18 7.64 -16.28
N CYS A 268 37.17 8.10 -15.02
CA CYS A 268 37.63 9.43 -14.65
C CYS A 268 39.12 9.63 -14.96
N SER A 269 39.95 8.60 -14.76
CA SER A 269 41.38 8.64 -15.06
C SER A 269 41.66 8.69 -16.56
N GLU A 270 40.98 7.85 -17.36
CA GLU A 270 41.18 7.78 -18.81
C GLU A 270 40.63 9.00 -19.56
N ARG A 271 39.61 9.66 -19.00
CA ARG A 271 38.90 10.79 -19.64
C ARG A 271 39.24 12.14 -19.01
N LEU A 272 40.25 12.21 -18.16
CA LEU A 272 40.61 13.42 -17.40
C LEU A 272 40.78 14.66 -18.30
N GLN A 273 41.48 14.54 -19.43
CA GLN A 273 41.71 15.66 -20.34
C GLN A 273 40.40 16.22 -20.92
N ILE A 274 39.46 15.35 -21.28
CA ILE A 274 38.16 15.76 -21.81
C ILE A 274 37.32 16.41 -20.71
N HIS A 275 37.35 15.87 -19.49
CA HIS A 275 36.68 16.48 -18.34
C HIS A 275 37.22 17.88 -18.04
N LEU A 276 38.55 18.07 -18.11
CA LEU A 276 39.16 19.39 -17.96
C LEU A 276 38.70 20.35 -19.06
N MET A 277 38.56 19.89 -20.31
CA MET A 277 38.03 20.72 -21.40
C MET A 277 36.60 21.19 -21.13
N TYR A 278 35.72 20.30 -20.67
CA TYR A 278 34.35 20.69 -20.30
C TYR A 278 34.32 21.75 -19.19
N ILE A 279 35.19 21.63 -18.17
CA ILE A 279 35.30 22.63 -17.11
C ILE A 279 35.82 23.96 -17.65
N LEU A 280 36.81 23.95 -18.53
CA LEU A 280 37.35 25.17 -19.17
C LEU A 280 36.29 25.87 -20.04
N GLU A 281 35.55 25.11 -20.85
CA GLU A 281 34.45 25.64 -21.68
C GLU A 281 33.32 26.22 -20.82
N LEU A 282 32.97 25.56 -19.70
CA LEU A 282 31.98 26.08 -18.76
C LEU A 282 32.47 27.37 -18.11
N THR A 283 33.73 27.42 -17.69
CA THR A 283 34.33 28.59 -17.02
C THR A 283 34.37 29.79 -17.97
N THR A 284 34.86 29.62 -19.20
CA THR A 284 34.91 30.69 -20.19
C THR A 284 33.53 31.23 -20.56
N ARG A 285 32.52 30.36 -20.65
CA ARG A 285 31.13 30.75 -20.86
C ARG A 285 30.55 31.50 -19.66
N HIS A 286 30.85 31.02 -18.45
CA HIS A 286 30.41 31.67 -17.23
C HIS A 286 31.05 33.06 -17.07
N ASP A 287 32.34 33.21 -17.38
CA ASP A 287 33.02 34.50 -17.39
C ASP A 287 32.40 35.47 -18.40
N ALA A 288 32.09 35.01 -19.62
CA ALA A 288 31.40 35.81 -20.62
C ALA A 288 30.02 36.27 -20.12
N PHE A 289 29.26 35.38 -19.47
CA PHE A 289 27.95 35.68 -18.90
C PHE A 289 28.03 36.69 -17.74
N VAL A 290 28.98 36.51 -16.82
CA VAL A 290 29.21 37.45 -15.72
C VAL A 290 29.61 38.82 -16.24
N ASN A 291 30.47 38.88 -17.26
CA ASN A 291 30.87 40.14 -17.89
C ASN A 291 29.70 40.85 -18.56
N ASP A 292 28.83 40.13 -19.29
CA ASP A 292 27.59 40.68 -19.84
C ASP A 292 26.67 41.22 -18.74
N MET A 293 26.49 40.45 -17.67
CA MET A 293 25.65 40.86 -16.53
C MET A 293 26.18 42.13 -15.87
N ASN A 294 27.50 42.22 -15.64
CA ASN A 294 28.14 43.42 -15.10
C ASN A 294 27.97 44.63 -16.03
N GLN A 295 28.08 44.42 -17.35
CA GLN A 295 27.86 45.49 -18.33
C GLN A 295 26.41 45.99 -18.30
N ARG A 296 25.43 45.08 -18.20
CA ARG A 296 24.00 45.44 -18.08
C ARG A 296 23.71 46.17 -16.77
N LEU A 297 24.33 45.76 -15.66
CA LEU A 297 24.20 46.44 -14.38
C LEU A 297 24.71 47.89 -14.45
N HIS A 298 25.90 48.10 -15.02
CA HIS A 298 26.46 49.44 -15.21
C HIS A 298 25.57 50.33 -16.11
N LEU A 299 24.95 49.76 -17.15
CA LEU A 299 23.99 50.49 -17.99
C LEU A 299 22.74 50.91 -17.22
N LEU A 300 22.21 50.04 -16.35
CA LEU A 300 21.06 50.36 -15.50
C LEU A 300 21.39 51.45 -14.47
N GLU A 301 22.55 51.37 -13.81
CA GLU A 301 23.02 52.40 -12.88
C GLU A 301 23.15 53.78 -13.55
N LYS A 302 23.69 53.81 -14.77
CA LYS A 302 23.79 55.04 -15.56
C LYS A 302 22.42 55.59 -15.96
N ALA A 303 21.49 54.72 -16.38
CA ALA A 303 20.13 55.13 -16.73
C ALA A 303 19.38 55.70 -15.52
N GLN A 304 19.53 55.07 -14.35
CA GLN A 304 18.97 55.57 -13.09
C GLN A 304 19.54 56.96 -12.75
N SER A 305 20.87 57.13 -12.81
CA SER A 305 21.53 58.40 -12.53
C SER A 305 21.06 59.53 -13.46
N LEU A 306 20.88 59.23 -14.76
CA LEU A 306 20.34 60.19 -15.73
C LEU A 306 18.88 60.55 -15.43
N ASN A 307 18.07 59.57 -15.02
CA ASN A 307 16.67 59.80 -14.66
C ASN A 307 16.54 60.67 -13.41
N GLU A 308 17.37 60.43 -12.39
CA GLU A 308 17.47 61.25 -11.18
C GLU A 308 17.88 62.70 -11.51
N LEU A 309 18.87 62.87 -12.41
CA LEU A 309 19.29 64.21 -12.86
C LEU A 309 18.19 64.92 -13.65
N SER A 310 17.50 64.22 -14.56
CA SER A 310 16.36 64.79 -15.32
C SER A 310 15.26 65.24 -14.37
N GLY A 311 14.87 64.38 -13.41
CA GLY A 311 13.89 64.72 -12.39
C GLY A 311 14.29 65.93 -11.55
N ALA A 312 15.57 66.07 -11.20
CA ALA A 312 16.08 67.23 -10.46
C ALA A 312 16.02 68.53 -11.29
N LEU A 313 16.36 68.46 -12.58
CA LEU A 313 16.30 69.62 -13.50
C LEU A 313 14.86 70.06 -13.76
N ASP A 314 13.94 69.12 -13.96
CA ASP A 314 12.52 69.41 -14.16
C ASP A 314 11.92 70.09 -12.93
N ASN A 315 12.19 69.55 -11.72
CA ASN A 315 11.76 70.16 -10.47
C ASN A 315 12.31 71.59 -10.27
N ARG A 316 13.59 71.81 -10.60
CA ARG A 316 14.21 73.14 -10.53
C ARG A 316 13.56 74.12 -11.50
N THR A 317 13.26 73.68 -12.73
CA THR A 317 12.61 74.49 -13.75
C THR A 317 11.19 74.87 -13.34
N LEU A 318 10.41 73.90 -12.85
CA LEU A 318 9.07 74.14 -12.29
C LEU A 318 9.11 75.14 -11.12
N THR A 319 10.10 75.02 -10.24
CA THR A 319 10.27 75.94 -9.10
C THR A 319 10.54 77.37 -9.54
N LEU A 320 11.38 77.58 -10.56
CA LEU A 320 11.68 78.92 -11.09
C LEU A 320 10.44 79.54 -11.74
N THR A 321 9.73 78.78 -12.56
CA THR A 321 8.49 79.23 -13.21
C THR A 321 7.42 79.57 -12.17
N ALA A 322 7.26 78.75 -11.13
CA ALA A 322 6.33 79.01 -10.04
C ALA A 322 6.64 80.33 -9.32
N LYS A 323 7.92 80.60 -9.00
CA LYS A 323 8.34 81.87 -8.38
C LYS A 323 8.07 83.08 -9.28
N GLU A 324 8.27 82.95 -10.59
CA GLU A 324 7.99 84.02 -11.54
C GLU A 324 6.49 84.33 -11.62
N GLN A 325 5.65 83.29 -11.64
CA GLN A 325 4.19 83.44 -11.63
C GLN A 325 3.71 84.06 -10.32
N GLU A 326 4.28 83.65 -9.17
CA GLU A 326 3.95 84.23 -7.88
C GLU A 326 4.29 85.74 -7.83
N ALA A 327 5.42 86.15 -8.40
CA ALA A 327 5.78 87.55 -8.52
C ALA A 327 4.81 88.34 -9.43
N LYS A 328 4.36 87.74 -10.55
CA LYS A 328 3.34 88.33 -11.43
C LYS A 328 1.99 88.48 -10.72
N ILE A 329 1.56 87.46 -9.98
CA ILE A 329 0.32 87.51 -9.18
C ILE A 329 0.40 88.62 -8.14
N LYS A 330 1.48 88.70 -7.36
CA LYS A 330 1.69 89.76 -6.37
C LYS A 330 1.64 91.16 -6.99
N LYS A 331 2.20 91.33 -8.20
CA LYS A 331 2.12 92.59 -8.94
C LYS A 331 0.67 92.92 -9.36
N LEU A 332 -0.04 91.94 -9.92
CA LEU A 332 -1.45 92.10 -10.31
C LEU A 332 -2.33 92.43 -9.10
N GLU A 333 -2.12 91.79 -7.95
CA GLU A 333 -2.83 92.10 -6.71
C GLU A 333 -2.59 93.53 -6.24
N GLN A 334 -1.36 94.04 -6.35
CA GLN A 334 -1.04 95.44 -6.06
C GLN A 334 -1.75 96.38 -7.04
N ASP A 335 -1.69 96.09 -8.33
CA ASP A 335 -2.35 96.88 -9.38
C ASP A 335 -3.88 96.90 -9.18
N LEU A 336 -4.47 95.77 -8.79
CA LEU A 336 -5.90 95.62 -8.54
C LEU A 336 -6.34 96.41 -7.29
N LYS A 337 -5.55 96.41 -6.21
CA LYS A 337 -5.76 97.31 -5.05
C LYS A 337 -5.70 98.79 -5.44
N VAL A 338 -4.78 99.16 -6.34
CA VAL A 338 -4.70 100.53 -6.88
C VAL A 338 -5.93 100.87 -7.72
N GLN A 339 -6.47 99.94 -8.49
CA GLN A 339 -7.71 100.17 -9.25
C GLN A 339 -8.94 100.25 -8.34
N GLU A 340 -9.08 99.37 -7.35
CA GLU A 340 -10.18 99.43 -6.39
C GLU A 340 -10.22 100.75 -5.62
N THR A 341 -9.05 101.26 -5.21
CA THR A 341 -8.96 102.57 -4.55
C THR A 341 -9.36 103.72 -5.48
N LYS A 342 -8.98 103.66 -6.77
CA LYS A 342 -9.45 104.61 -7.79
C LYS A 342 -10.96 104.51 -8.03
N LEU A 343 -11.52 103.30 -8.08
CA LEU A 343 -12.93 103.06 -8.34
C LEU A 343 -13.79 103.55 -7.17
N LYS A 344 -13.39 103.27 -5.93
CA LYS A 344 -14.02 103.83 -4.72
C LYS A 344 -14.00 105.37 -4.71
N LYS A 345 -12.92 105.98 -5.20
CA LYS A 345 -12.83 107.44 -5.35
C LYS A 345 -13.84 107.95 -6.37
N LEU A 346 -13.91 107.35 -7.55
CA LEU A 346 -14.91 107.70 -8.59
C LEU A 346 -16.36 107.48 -8.13
N GLU A 347 -16.65 106.37 -7.44
CA GLU A 347 -17.98 106.11 -6.87
C GLU A 347 -18.38 107.14 -5.81
N SER A 348 -17.42 107.59 -4.98
CA SER A 348 -17.65 108.65 -4.00
C SER A 348 -17.93 110.00 -4.67
N GLU A 349 -17.26 110.28 -5.79
CA GLU A 349 -17.52 111.46 -6.63
C GLU A 349 -18.92 111.38 -7.26
N PHE A 350 -19.33 110.23 -7.80
CA PHE A 350 -20.63 110.02 -8.45
C PHE A 350 -21.82 110.08 -7.47
N LYS A 351 -21.72 109.43 -6.29
CA LYS A 351 -22.78 109.48 -5.25
C LYS A 351 -22.99 110.88 -4.66
N SER A 352 -22.05 111.80 -4.84
CA SER A 352 -22.14 113.18 -4.35
C SER A 352 -22.88 114.14 -5.30
N GLY A 353 -23.34 113.68 -6.47
CA GLY A 353 -24.19 114.48 -7.37
C GLY A 353 -23.46 115.64 -8.06
N LYS A 354 -22.32 115.36 -8.70
CA LYS A 354 -21.71 116.24 -9.71
C LYS A 354 -21.48 115.46 -11.01
N VAL A 355 -22.59 115.29 -11.74
CA VAL A 355 -22.75 114.74 -13.11
C VAL A 355 -22.24 113.32 -13.34
#